data_AF-E7GL92-F1
#
_entry.id   AF-E7GL92-F1
#
_cell.length_a   1.000
_cell.length_b   1.000
_cell.length_c   1.000
_cell.angle_alpha   90.00
_cell.angle_beta   90.00
_cell.angle_gamma   90.00
#
_symmetry.space_group_name_H-M   'P 1'
#
loop_
_entity.id
_entity.type
_entity.pdbx_description
1 polymer ?
#
loop_
_entity_poly.entity_id
_entity_poly.type
_entity_poly.pdbx_seq_one_letter_code
_entity_poly.pdbx_strand_id
1 'polypeptide(L)'
;MQKEGILPPDKARLNRKKFAREVMAEFGEMDVFAADLYLRRAIGCMVSEDMPRVSEEQVGVLKLLKIAVETQKFMKALEAEGRTQYTIGEYVDKVVLPIRSL
;
A
#
# COMPACT_ATOMS: atom_id res chain seq x y z
N MET A 1 -23.03 -27.79 -17.37
CA MET A 1 -21.62 -27.60 -16.93
C MET A 1 -21.47 -26.95 -15.55
N GLN A 2 -21.81 -25.67 -15.31
CA GLN A 2 -21.82 -25.14 -13.91
C GLN A 2 -22.93 -25.75 -13.03
N LYS A 3 -24.14 -25.92 -13.59
CA LYS A 3 -25.27 -26.63 -12.93
C LYS A 3 -25.00 -28.11 -12.64
N GLU A 4 -23.99 -28.69 -13.28
CA GLU A 4 -23.58 -30.09 -13.12
C GLU A 4 -22.40 -30.22 -12.13
N GLY A 5 -21.94 -29.11 -11.52
CA GLY A 5 -20.82 -29.10 -10.56
C GLY A 5 -19.42 -29.24 -11.19
N ILE A 6 -19.33 -29.27 -12.52
CA ILE A 6 -18.08 -29.49 -13.26
C ILE A 6 -17.23 -28.22 -13.32
N LEU A 7 -17.88 -27.05 -13.39
CA LEU A 7 -17.23 -25.75 -13.44
C LEU A 7 -17.51 -24.99 -12.13
N PRO A 8 -16.48 -24.37 -11.51
CA PRO A 8 -16.71 -23.50 -10.36
C PRO A 8 -17.68 -22.37 -10.72
N PRO A 9 -18.54 -21.94 -9.78
CA PRO A 9 -19.49 -20.88 -10.04
C PRO A 9 -18.77 -19.60 -10.46
N ASP A 10 -19.38 -18.85 -11.39
CA ASP A 10 -18.82 -17.59 -11.84
C ASP A 10 -18.58 -16.66 -10.65
N LYS A 11 -17.30 -16.31 -10.46
CA LYS A 11 -16.93 -15.42 -9.36
C LYS A 11 -17.55 -14.05 -9.63
N ALA A 12 -18.45 -13.62 -8.74
CA ALA A 12 -19.06 -12.31 -8.82
C ALA A 12 -17.98 -11.23 -8.92
N ARG A 13 -18.16 -10.27 -9.83
CA ARG A 13 -17.21 -9.17 -10.01
C ARG A 13 -17.06 -8.39 -8.70
N LEU A 14 -15.82 -8.19 -8.26
CA LEU A 14 -15.53 -7.44 -7.04
C LEU A 14 -16.08 -6.01 -7.13
N ASN A 15 -16.93 -5.63 -6.17
CA ASN A 15 -17.34 -4.24 -6.01
C ASN A 15 -16.20 -3.45 -5.36
N ARG A 16 -15.31 -2.89 -6.19
CA ARG A 16 -14.08 -2.21 -5.77
C ARG A 16 -14.31 -1.08 -4.77
N LYS A 17 -15.37 -0.28 -4.93
CA LYS A 17 -15.69 0.84 -4.00
C LYS A 17 -16.16 0.32 -2.64
N LYS A 18 -16.99 -0.72 -2.63
CA LYS A 18 -17.45 -1.36 -1.40
C LYS A 18 -16.25 -1.98 -0.67
N PHE A 19 -15.48 -2.79 -1.39
CA PHE A 19 -14.27 -3.43 -0.87
C PHE A 19 -13.28 -2.43 -0.26
N ALA A 20 -12.98 -1.33 -0.95
CA ALA A 20 -12.08 -0.30 -0.44
C ALA A 20 -12.59 0.33 0.87
N ARG A 21 -13.90 0.62 0.99
CA ARG A 21 -14.46 1.19 2.22
C ARG A 21 -14.43 0.23 3.39
N GLU A 22 -14.81 -1.03 3.15
CA GLU A 22 -14.83 -2.06 4.19
C GLU A 22 -13.42 -2.32 4.73
N VAL A 23 -12.43 -2.51 3.84
CA VAL A 23 -11.03 -2.73 4.23
C VAL A 23 -10.46 -1.53 5.01
N MET A 24 -10.73 -0.30 4.59
CA MET A 24 -10.25 0.90 5.30
C MET A 24 -10.91 1.07 6.68
N ALA A 25 -12.18 0.71 6.81
CA ALA A 25 -12.87 0.72 8.10
C ALA A 25 -12.29 -0.34 9.04
N GLU A 26 -12.17 -1.58 8.59
CA GLU A 26 -11.61 -2.69 9.37
C GLU A 26 -10.16 -2.41 9.80
N PHE A 27 -9.33 -1.90 8.89
CA PHE A 27 -7.95 -1.54 9.21
C PHE A 27 -7.87 -0.38 10.21
N GLY A 28 -8.78 0.60 10.13
CA GLY A 28 -8.84 1.73 11.04
C GLY A 28 -9.26 1.37 12.47
N GLU A 29 -9.90 0.21 12.66
CA GLU A 29 -10.28 -0.32 13.98
C GLU A 29 -9.15 -1.12 14.65
N MET A 30 -8.08 -1.45 13.91
CA MET A 30 -6.94 -2.19 14.46
C MET A 30 -6.13 -1.34 15.43
N ASP A 31 -5.59 -1.98 16.47
CA ASP A 31 -4.55 -1.36 17.29
C ASP A 31 -3.35 -0.96 16.41
N VAL A 32 -2.80 0.23 16.65
CA VAL A 32 -1.77 0.82 15.78
C VAL A 32 -0.51 -0.05 15.72
N PHE A 33 -0.06 -0.59 16.86
CA PHE A 33 1.13 -1.45 16.89
C PHE A 33 0.87 -2.78 16.21
N ALA A 34 -0.32 -3.36 16.42
CA ALA A 34 -0.72 -4.59 15.72
C ALA A 34 -0.84 -4.36 14.20
N ALA A 35 -1.39 -3.23 13.78
CA ALA A 35 -1.52 -2.85 12.38
C ALA A 35 -0.15 -2.75 11.71
N ASP A 36 0.80 -2.04 12.32
CA ASP A 36 2.16 -1.90 11.80
C ASP A 36 2.89 -3.25 11.70
N LEU A 37 2.76 -4.08 12.74
CA LEU A 37 3.37 -5.42 12.78
C LEU A 37 2.81 -6.33 11.69
N TYR A 38 1.48 -6.39 11.54
CA TYR A 38 0.83 -7.26 10.58
C TYR A 38 0.91 -6.73 9.15
N LEU A 39 1.00 -5.42 8.94
CA LEU A 39 1.25 -4.83 7.63
C LEU A 39 2.58 -5.31 7.05
N ARG A 40 3.64 -5.39 7.87
CA ARG A 40 4.94 -5.94 7.45
C ARG A 40 4.83 -7.39 6.97
N ARG A 41 4.00 -8.21 7.63
CA ARG A 41 3.74 -9.59 7.22
C ARG A 41 2.94 -9.65 5.92
N ALA A 42 1.89 -8.82 5.79
CA ALA A 42 1.05 -8.76 4.60
C ALA A 42 1.81 -8.31 3.34
N ILE A 43 2.77 -7.38 3.50
CA ILE A 43 3.67 -6.96 2.41
C ILE A 43 4.39 -8.16 1.81
N GLY A 44 4.94 -9.06 2.64
CA GLY A 44 5.64 -10.26 2.18
C GLY A 44 4.75 -11.29 1.47
N CYS A 45 3.43 -11.18 1.60
CA CYS A 45 2.48 -12.01 0.85
C CYS A 45 2.19 -11.46 -0.56
N MET A 46 2.45 -10.16 -0.80
CA MET A 46 2.11 -9.49 -2.06
C MET A 46 3.33 -9.26 -2.95
N VAL A 47 4.47 -8.92 -2.35
CA VAL A 47 5.69 -8.51 -3.06
C VAL A 47 6.93 -9.13 -2.42
N SER A 48 7.92 -9.45 -3.24
CA SER A 48 9.24 -9.94 -2.86
C SER A 48 10.32 -9.28 -3.72
N GLU A 49 11.58 -9.46 -3.36
CA GLU A 49 12.71 -9.01 -4.18
C GLU A 49 12.85 -9.82 -5.48
N ASP A 50 12.54 -11.12 -5.42
CA ASP A 50 12.62 -12.04 -6.54
C ASP A 50 11.20 -12.41 -6.99
N MET A 51 10.65 -11.60 -7.89
CA MET A 51 9.34 -11.83 -8.51
C MET A 51 9.53 -12.14 -10.00
N PRO A 52 9.00 -13.28 -10.50
CA PRO A 52 9.16 -13.64 -11.91
C PRO A 52 8.41 -12.68 -12.85
N ARG A 53 7.33 -12.05 -12.37
CA ARG A 53 6.58 -10.98 -13.04
C ARG A 53 6.03 -10.03 -11.99
N VAL A 54 5.91 -8.76 -12.36
CA VAL A 54 5.33 -7.72 -11.51
C VAL A 54 4.01 -7.26 -12.10
N SER A 55 2.91 -7.44 -11.39
CA SER A 55 1.57 -6.99 -11.80
C SER A 55 1.31 -5.52 -11.39
N GLU A 56 0.30 -4.88 -11.98
CA GLU A 56 -0.14 -3.53 -11.59
C GLU A 56 -0.53 -3.44 -10.11
N GLU A 57 -1.13 -4.50 -9.55
CA GLU A 57 -1.47 -4.57 -8.13
C GLU A 57 -0.20 -4.59 -7.26
N GLN A 58 0.82 -5.33 -7.69
CA GLN A 58 2.12 -5.37 -7.01
C GLN A 58 2.87 -4.03 -7.14
N VAL A 59 2.80 -3.35 -8.29
CA VAL A 59 3.33 -1.99 -8.45
C VAL A 59 2.68 -1.03 -7.46
N GLY A 60 1.37 -1.14 -7.24
CA GLY A 60 0.67 -0.36 -6.21
C GLY A 60 1.26 -0.55 -4.81
N VAL A 61 1.54 -1.79 -4.41
CA VAL A 61 2.18 -2.11 -3.12
C VAL A 61 3.61 -1.60 -3.07
N LEU A 62 4.40 -1.78 -4.13
CA LEU A 62 5.78 -1.29 -4.20
C LEU A 62 5.85 0.24 -4.10
N LYS A 63 4.90 0.97 -4.71
CA LYS A 63 4.78 2.43 -4.56
C LYS A 63 4.51 2.83 -3.12
N LEU A 64 3.63 2.12 -2.41
CA LEU A 64 3.39 2.34 -0.98
C LEU A 64 4.68 2.16 -0.17
N LEU A 65 5.44 1.09 -0.42
CA LEU A 65 6.74 0.87 0.26
C LEU A 65 7.74 1.97 -0.08
N LYS A 66 7.79 2.41 -1.34
CA LYS A 66 8.67 3.48 -1.78
C LYS A 66 8.33 4.81 -1.11
N ILE A 67 7.04 5.12 -0.92
CA ILE A 67 6.61 6.31 -0.16
C ILE A 67 7.13 6.24 1.27
N ALA A 68 7.05 5.08 1.94
CA ALA A 68 7.59 4.93 3.29
C ALA A 68 9.12 5.15 3.35
N VAL A 69 9.87 4.59 2.38
CA VAL A 69 11.32 4.77 2.28
C VAL A 69 11.69 6.24 2.05
N GLU A 70 11.04 6.91 1.11
CA GLU A 70 11.34 8.32 0.82
C GLU A 70 10.84 9.26 1.92
N THR A 71 9.77 8.90 2.65
CA THR A 71 9.34 9.59 3.87
C THR A 71 10.45 9.53 4.92
N GLN A 72 11.05 8.36 5.17
CA GLN A 72 12.14 8.26 6.14
C GLN A 72 13.35 9.13 5.76
N LYS A 73 13.73 9.15 4.48
CA LYS A 73 14.81 10.01 3.98
C LYS A 73 14.48 11.49 4.13
N PHE A 74 13.25 11.87 3.80
CA PHE A 74 12.75 13.24 3.95
C PHE A 74 12.82 13.70 5.41
N MET A 75 12.37 12.88 6.35
CA MET A 75 12.44 13.20 7.78
C MET A 75 13.88 13.33 8.29
N LYS A 76 14.78 12.44 7.87
CA LYS A 76 16.21 12.54 8.21
C LYS A 76 16.86 13.79 7.65
N ALA A 77 16.49 14.20 6.43
CA ALA A 77 16.98 15.44 5.83
C ALA A 77 16.48 16.66 6.60
N LEU A 78 15.21 16.71 6.99
CA LEU A 78 14.67 17.77 7.85
C LEU A 78 15.40 17.88 9.18
N GLU A 79 15.66 16.74 9.83
CA GLU A 79 16.41 16.69 11.08
C GLU A 79 17.84 17.24 10.91
N ALA A 80 18.53 16.86 9.82
CA ALA A 80 19.85 17.39 9.49
C ALA A 80 19.85 18.90 9.16
N GLU A 81 18.74 19.43 8.62
CA GLU A 81 18.50 20.85 8.41
C GLU A 81 18.12 21.60 9.71
N GLY A 82 17.97 20.92 10.84
CA GLY A 82 17.51 21.50 12.11
C GLY A 82 16.02 21.85 12.11
N ARG A 83 15.22 21.27 11.20
CA ARG A 83 13.79 21.51 11.06
C ARG A 83 12.98 20.37 11.65
N THR A 84 12.00 20.71 12.49
CA THR A 84 11.05 19.75 13.06
C THR A 84 9.67 19.79 12.40
N GLN A 85 9.47 20.72 11.46
CA GLN A 85 8.19 20.95 10.79
C GLN A 85 8.37 21.07 9.27
N TYR A 86 7.34 20.62 8.56
CA TYR A 86 7.21 20.71 7.11
C TYR A 86 5.75 20.97 6.74
N THR A 87 5.52 21.48 5.54
CA THR A 87 4.15 21.66 5.04
C THR A 87 3.67 20.41 4.31
N ILE A 88 2.36 20.18 4.28
CA ILE A 88 1.78 19.09 3.49
C ILE A 88 2.17 19.20 2.02
N GLY A 89 2.20 20.44 1.46
CA GLY A 89 2.64 20.68 0.08
C GLY A 89 4.08 20.21 -0.16
N GLU A 90 5.00 20.57 0.72
CA GLU A 90 6.40 20.12 0.64
C GLU A 90 6.51 18.59 0.64
N TYR A 91 5.78 17.91 1.54
CA TYR A 91 5.78 16.45 1.61
C TYR A 91 5.19 15.81 0.35
N VAL A 92 4.07 16.34 -0.15
CA VAL A 92 3.41 15.85 -1.36
C VAL A 92 4.34 16.00 -2.56
N ASP A 93 4.99 17.15 -2.72
CA ASP A 93 5.85 17.45 -3.85
C ASP A 93 7.17 16.65 -3.81
N LYS A 94 7.79 16.54 -2.62
CA LYS A 94 9.10 15.87 -2.49
C LYS A 94 9.01 14.36 -2.35
N VAL A 95 7.91 13.82 -1.82
CA VAL A 95 7.78 12.39 -1.51
C VAL A 95 6.71 11.72 -2.36
N VAL A 96 5.47 12.22 -2.34
CA VAL A 96 4.32 11.46 -2.84
C VAL A 96 4.20 11.52 -4.37
N LEU A 97 4.20 12.72 -4.95
CA LEU A 97 4.01 12.92 -6.40
C LEU A 97 5.05 12.21 -7.26
N PRO A 98 6.36 12.27 -6.96
CA PRO A 98 7.38 11.59 -7.76
C PRO A 98 7.16 10.08 -7.86
N ILE A 99 6.56 9.46 -6.84
CA ILE A 99 6.31 8.02 -6.78
C ILE A 99 4.98 7.66 -7.44
N ARG A 100 3.96 8.51 -7.29
CA ARG A 100 2.63 8.25 -7.86
C ARG A 100 2.66 8.15 -9.38
N SER A 101 3.55 8.92 -10.02
CA SER A 101 3.74 8.98 -11.48
C SER A 101 4.62 7.88 -12.08
N LEU A 102 5.26 7.03 -11.26
CA LEU A 102 6.03 5.86 -11.74
C LEU A 102 5.12 4.82 -12.41
#